data_AF-A0A1C4G333-F1
#
_entry.id   AF-A0A1C4G333-F1
#
_cell.length_a   1.000
_cell.length_b   1.000
_cell.length_c   1.000
_cell.angle_alpha   90.00
_cell.angle_beta   90.00
_cell.angle_gamma   90.00
#
_symmetry.space_group_name_H-M   'P 1'
#
loop_
_entity.id
_entity.type
_entity.pdbx_description
1 polymer ?
#
loop_
_entity_poly.entity_id
_entity_poly.type
_entity_poly.pdbx_seq_one_letter_code
_entity_poly.pdbx_strand_id
1 'polypeptide(L)' 'MAELRRQDIQQVNITAEQLAGLAQTLFEYHEKLDHFQLRTLCSLVYDMSSRIHDWTEREEEIVLKLEDKNRNG' A
#
# COMPACT_ATOMS: atom_id res chain seq x y z
N MET A 1 8.08 7.07 26.20
CA MET A 1 7.32 6.00 25.50
C MET A 1 6.66 6.64 24.30
N ALA A 2 6.85 6.12 23.08
CA ALA A 2 6.07 6.59 21.94
C ALA A 2 4.59 6.26 22.21
N GLU A 3 3.71 7.25 22.13
CA GLU A 3 2.28 7.03 22.20
C GLU A 3 1.88 6.07 21.08
N LEU A 4 1.28 4.94 21.47
CA LEU A 4 0.76 3.97 20.53
C LEU A 4 -0.46 4.64 19.86
N ARG A 5 -0.34 4.99 18.58
CA ARG A 5 -1.40 5.69 17.83
C ARG A 5 -1.50 5.08 16.43
N ARG A 6 -2.73 5.03 15.90
CA ARG A 6 -3.06 4.64 14.52
C ARG A 6 -2.17 5.38 13.52
N GLN A 7 -1.79 4.72 12.42
CA GLN A 7 -1.05 5.35 11.34
C GLN A 7 -1.91 6.35 10.57
N ASP A 8 -1.25 7.31 9.91
CA ASP A 8 -1.92 8.20 8.98
C ASP A 8 -2.32 7.44 7.70
N ILE A 9 -3.61 7.47 7.39
CA ILE A 9 -4.20 6.80 6.23
C ILE A 9 -3.98 7.56 4.92
N GLN A 10 -3.64 8.85 4.96
CA GLN A 10 -3.51 9.65 3.73
C GLN A 10 -2.45 9.09 2.78
N GLN A 11 -1.31 8.65 3.31
CA GLN A 11 -0.22 8.12 2.49
C GLN A 11 -0.60 6.81 1.79
N VAL A 12 -1.30 5.90 2.48
CA VAL A 12 -1.74 4.64 1.86
C VAL A 12 -2.84 4.87 0.83
N ASN A 13 -3.75 5.82 1.08
CA ASN A 13 -4.79 6.20 0.13
C ASN A 13 -4.21 6.77 -1.17
N ILE A 14 -3.26 7.71 -1.06
CA ILE A 14 -2.58 8.28 -2.24
C ILE A 14 -1.87 7.16 -3.02
N THR A 15 -1.21 6.23 -2.32
CA THR A 15 -0.52 5.10 -2.97
C THR A 15 -1.52 4.17 -3.68
N ALA A 16 -2.67 3.91 -3.07
CA ALA A 16 -3.74 3.09 -3.66
C ALA A 16 -4.37 3.73 -4.90
N GLU A 17 -4.63 5.05 -4.86
CA GLU A 17 -5.15 5.80 -6.02
C GLU A 17 -4.16 5.76 -7.19
N GLN A 18 -2.88 5.98 -6.92
CA GLN A 18 -1.84 5.92 -7.95
C GLN A 18 -1.69 4.49 -8.51
N LEU A 19 -1.76 3.46 -7.66
CA LEU A 19 -1.74 2.06 -8.09
C LEU A 19 -2.95 1.74 -8.98
N ALA A 20 -4.14 2.24 -8.65
CA ALA A 20 -5.34 2.06 -9.47
C ALA A 20 -5.17 2.68 -10.87
N GLY A 21 -4.67 3.91 -10.96
CA GLY A 21 -4.41 4.56 -12.25
C GLY A 21 -3.32 3.86 -13.07
N LEU A 22 -2.28 3.34 -12.41
CA LEU A 22 -1.21 2.57 -13.06
C LEU A 22 -1.74 1.23 -13.60
N ALA A 23 -2.54 0.51 -12.79
CA ALA A 23 -3.15 -0.75 -13.20
C ALA A 23 -4.11 -0.55 -14.38
N GLN A 24 -4.91 0.52 -14.37
CA GLN A 24 -5.76 0.88 -15.51
C GLN A 24 -4.93 1.15 -16.77
N THR A 25 -3.86 1.94 -16.65
CA THR A 25 -2.96 2.23 -17.79
C THR A 25 -2.36 0.95 -18.35
N LEU A 26 -1.91 0.05 -17.49
CA LEU A 26 -1.37 -1.25 -17.91
C LEU A 26 -2.43 -2.07 -18.64
N PHE A 27 -3.64 -2.14 -18.10
CA PHE A 27 -4.75 -2.86 -18.74
C PHE A 27 -5.07 -2.31 -20.14
N GLU A 28 -5.17 -1.00 -20.29
CA GLU A 28 -5.54 -0.35 -21.56
C GLU A 28 -4.43 -0.40 -22.63
N TYR A 29 -3.16 -0.40 -22.22
CA TYR A 29 -2.04 -0.19 -23.14
C TYR A 29 -1.03 -1.33 -23.20
N HIS A 30 -1.17 -2.43 -22.44
CA HIS A 30 -0.18 -3.52 -22.39
C HIS A 30 0.27 -4.06 -23.75
N GLU A 31 -0.63 -4.15 -24.73
CA GLU A 31 -0.28 -4.64 -26.07
C GLU A 31 0.59 -3.66 -26.90
N LYS A 32 0.62 -2.38 -26.50
CA LYS A 32 1.37 -1.31 -27.18
C LYS A 32 2.72 -1.02 -26.51
N LEU A 33 2.98 -1.64 -25.37
CA LEU A 33 4.19 -1.43 -24.59
C LEU A 33 5.26 -2.42 -25.02
N ASP A 34 6.50 -1.93 -25.13
CA ASP A 34 7.63 -2.83 -25.31
C ASP A 34 7.95 -3.60 -24.01
N HIS A 35 8.74 -4.67 -24.13
CA HIS A 35 9.08 -5.53 -23.00
C HIS A 35 9.74 -4.76 -21.84
N PHE A 36 10.54 -3.73 -22.12
CA PHE A 36 11.21 -2.95 -21.08
C PHE A 36 10.23 -2.03 -20.36
N GLN A 37 9.33 -1.38 -21.10
CA GLN A 37 8.25 -0.56 -20.56
C GLN A 37 7.30 -1.39 -19.69
N LEU A 38 6.86 -2.55 -20.20
CA LEU A 38 5.98 -3.45 -19.45
C LEU A 38 6.64 -3.94 -18.16
N ARG A 39 7.91 -4.36 -18.23
CA ARG A 39 8.66 -4.78 -17.04
C ARG A 39 8.78 -3.64 -16.01
N THR A 40 9.01 -2.42 -16.48
CA THR A 40 9.10 -1.24 -15.61
C THR A 40 7.77 -1.00 -14.90
N LEU A 41 6.66 -0.95 -15.64
CA LEU A 41 5.33 -0.72 -15.05
C LEU A 41 4.93 -1.83 -14.07
N CYS A 42 5.21 -3.10 -14.39
CA CYS A 42 4.98 -4.21 -13.46
C CYS A 42 5.81 -4.08 -12.17
N SER A 43 7.05 -3.61 -12.26
CA SER A 43 7.87 -3.32 -11.07
C SER A 43 7.25 -2.22 -10.22
N LEU A 44 6.77 -1.13 -10.83
CA LEU A 44 6.09 -0.07 -10.09
C LEU A 44 4.81 -0.58 -9.41
N VAL A 45 4.00 -1.39 -10.10
CA VAL A 45 2.81 -2.02 -9.53
C VAL A 45 3.18 -2.86 -8.30
N TYR A 46 4.23 -3.66 -8.40
CA TYR A 46 4.72 -4.48 -7.30
C TYR A 46 5.17 -3.62 -6.11
N ASP A 47 5.99 -2.60 -6.35
CA ASP A 47 6.52 -1.73 -5.30
C ASP A 47 5.40 -1.00 -4.54
N MET A 48 4.40 -0.51 -5.27
CA MET A 48 3.24 0.18 -4.68
C MET A 48 2.35 -0.78 -3.89
N SER A 49 2.14 -1.99 -4.40
CA SER A 49 1.37 -3.02 -3.70
C SER A 49 2.07 -3.44 -2.40
N SER A 50 3.41 -3.62 -2.44
CA SER A 50 4.21 -3.92 -1.25
C SER A 50 4.12 -2.80 -0.20
N ARG A 51 4.17 -1.53 -0.62
CA ARG A 51 4.03 -0.39 0.31
C ARG A 51 2.67 -0.35 1.01
N ILE A 52 1.60 -0.65 0.29
CA ILE A 52 0.26 -0.74 0.87
C ILE A 52 0.22 -1.90 1.87
N HIS A 53 0.74 -3.06 1.49
CA HIS A 53 0.78 -4.24 2.35
C HIS A 53 1.56 -3.99 3.64
N ASP A 54 2.78 -3.43 3.55
CA ASP A 54 3.61 -3.10 4.71
C ASP A 54 2.91 -2.10 5.65
N TRP A 55 2.19 -1.12 5.09
CA TRP A 55 1.39 -0.18 5.90
C TRP A 55 0.27 -0.91 6.63
N THR A 56 -0.44 -1.81 5.93
CA THR A 56 -1.54 -2.60 6.52
C THR A 56 -1.05 -3.49 7.66
N GLU A 57 0.05 -4.20 7.50
CA GLU A 57 0.61 -5.06 8.56
C GLU A 57 0.97 -4.24 9.81
N ARG A 58 1.63 -3.09 9.63
CA ARG A 58 1.95 -2.20 10.75
C ARG A 58 0.71 -1.67 11.44
N GLU A 59 -0.35 -1.39 10.67
CA GLU A 59 -1.59 -0.87 11.23
C GLU A 59 -2.28 -1.93 12.06
N GLU A 60 -2.33 -3.16 11.56
CA GLU A 60 -2.87 -4.30 12.28
C GLU A 60 -2.15 -4.50 13.63
N GLU A 61 -0.82 -4.48 13.64
CA GLU A 61 -0.06 -4.57 14.89
C GLU A 61 -0.41 -3.46 15.89
N ILE A 62 -0.56 -2.22 15.42
CA ILE A 62 -0.91 -1.08 16.28
C ILE A 62 -2.30 -1.27 16.85
N VAL A 63 -3.26 -1.71 16.03
CA VAL A 63 -4.64 -1.97 16.46
C VAL A 63 -4.68 -3.05 17.52
N LEU A 64 -4.03 -4.19 17.28
CA LEU A 64 -3.99 -5.28 18.25
C LEU A 64 -3.41 -4.83 19.60
N LYS A 65 -2.28 -4.10 19.58
CA LYS A 65 -1.65 -3.57 20.81
C LYS A 65 -2.54 -2.54 21.52
N LEU A 66 -3.35 -1.76 20.80
CA LEU A 66 -4.30 -0.82 21.37
C LEU A 66 -5.49 -1.54 22.01
N GLU A 67 -6.03 -2.55 21.34
CA GLU A 67 -7.11 -3.37 21.85
C GLU A 67 -6.70 -4.13 23.11
N ASP A 68 -5.49 -4.71 23.14
CA ASP A 68 -4.96 -5.40 24.33
C ASP A 68 -4.79 -4.45 25.51
N LYS A 69 -4.31 -3.22 25.28
CA LYS A 69 -4.24 -2.19 26.32
C LYS A 69 -5.60 -1.79 26.86
N ASN A 70 -6.59 -1.66 25.98
CA ASN A 70 -7.96 -1.33 26.39
C ASN A 70 -8.65 -2.47 27.17
N ARG A 71 -8.26 -3.74 26.92
CA ARG A 71 -8.79 -4.90 27.65
C ARG A 71 -8.13 -5.12 29.01
N ASN A 72 -6.85 -4.77 29.13
CA ASN A 72 -6.05 -4.98 30.35
C ASN A 72 -5.91 -3.72 31.22
N GLY A 73 -6.56 -2.61 30.84
CA GLY A 73 -6.60 -1.34 31.57
C GLY A 73 -7.77 -1.24 32.54
#